data_AF-A0A6B3HZY4-F1
#
_entry.id   AF-A0A6B3HZY4-F1
#
_cell.length_a   1.000
_cell.length_b   1.000
_cell.length_c   1.000
_cell.angle_alpha   90.00
_cell.angle_beta   90.00
_cell.angle_gamma   90.00
#
_symmetry.space_group_name_H-M   'P 1'
#
loop_
_entity.id
_entity.type
_entity.pdbx_description
1 polymer ?
#
loop_
_entity_poly.entity_id
_entity_poly.type
_entity_poly.pdbx_seq_one_letter_code
_entity_poly.pdbx_strand_id
1 'polypeptide(L)'
;AAYKACELLRRLTESGHDVRVVPTASSLHFVGAATWSALSGHPVSDQVWDDVHEVPHVRIGQGADLVVVAPATADMLAKAAHG
;
A
#
# COMPACT_ATOMS: atom_id res chain seq x y z
N ALA A 1 -4.53 1.71 -14.30
CA ALA A 1 -5.37 1.22 -13.18
C ALA A 1 -4.88 1.73 -11.81
N ALA A 2 -3.57 1.82 -11.57
CA ALA A 2 -3.00 2.35 -10.33
C ALA A 2 -3.62 3.68 -9.86
N TYR A 3 -3.77 4.68 -10.74
CA TYR A 3 -4.41 5.95 -10.36
C TYR A 3 -5.86 5.83 -9.85
N LYS A 4 -6.60 4.79 -10.25
CA LYS A 4 -7.96 4.54 -9.74
C LYS A 4 -7.95 4.04 -8.29
N ALA A 5 -6.84 3.44 -7.84
CA ALA A 5 -6.68 3.07 -6.44
C ALA A 5 -6.53 4.31 -5.54
N CYS A 6 -6.15 5.48 -6.06
CA CYS A 6 -6.21 6.74 -5.31
C CYS A 6 -7.63 7.09 -4.88
N GLU A 7 -8.62 6.83 -5.73
CA GLU A 7 -10.03 7.08 -5.38
C GLU A 7 -10.54 6.07 -4.34
N LEU A 8 -10.09 4.81 -4.42
CA LEU A 8 -10.38 3.82 -3.38
C LEU A 8 -9.79 4.27 -2.02
N LEU A 9 -8.52 4.65 -2.01
CA LEU A 9 -7.84 5.16 -0.81
C LEU A 9 -8.59 6.35 -0.22
N ARG A 10 -8.91 7.36 -1.05
CA ARG A 10 -9.64 8.55 -0.63
C ARG A 10 -10.99 8.22 0.00
N ARG A 11 -11.76 7.31 -0.60
CA ARG A 11 -13.06 6.90 -0.05
C ARG A 11 -12.95 6.21 1.30
N LEU A 12 -11.95 5.33 1.45
CA LEU A 12 -11.73 4.61 2.71
C LEU A 12 -11.28 5.56 3.83
N THR A 13 -10.39 6.52 3.52
CA THR A 13 -9.96 7.50 4.51
C THR A 13 -11.07 8.50 4.86
N GLU A 14 -11.85 8.96 3.88
CA GLU A 14 -13.02 9.82 4.11
C GLU A 14 -14.13 9.11 4.90
N SER A 15 -14.24 7.79 4.82
CA SER A 15 -15.17 7.01 5.67
C SER A 15 -14.62 6.71 7.06
N GLY A 16 -13.45 7.24 7.43
CA GLY A 16 -12.88 7.16 8.76
C GLY A 16 -11.99 5.94 9.01
N HIS A 17 -11.60 5.19 7.97
CA HIS A 17 -10.66 4.09 8.14
C HIS A 17 -9.21 4.58 8.18
N ASP A 18 -8.40 3.94 9.02
CA ASP A 18 -6.95 4.11 9.00
C ASP A 18 -6.35 3.27 7.88
N VAL A 19 -5.84 3.93 6.83
CA VAL A 19 -5.39 3.24 5.61
C VAL A 19 -3.91 3.46 5.40
N ARG A 20 -3.13 2.38 5.44
CA ARG A 20 -1.71 2.38 5.08
C ARG A 20 -1.51 1.82 3.67
N VAL A 21 -0.75 2.53 2.83
CA VAL A 21 -0.44 2.12 1.45
C VAL A 21 0.91 1.45 1.38
N VAL A 22 0.98 0.28 0.77
CA VAL A 22 2.23 -0.44 0.46
C VAL A 22 2.36 -0.56 -1.06
N PRO A 23 3.06 0.36 -1.73
CA PRO A 23 3.27 0.30 -3.17
C PRO A 23 4.33 -0.74 -3.53
N THR A 24 4.27 -1.24 -4.76
CA THR A 24 5.42 -1.90 -5.37
C THR A 24 6.30 -0.86 -6.06
N ALA A 25 7.60 -1.15 -6.22
CA ALA A 25 8.51 -0.30 -7.01
C ALA A 25 7.94 0.06 -8.39
N SER A 26 7.35 -0.93 -9.07
CA SER A 26 6.73 -0.72 -10.39
C SER A 26 5.53 0.22 -10.33
N SER A 27 4.71 0.16 -9.28
CA SER A 27 3.54 1.03 -9.11
C SER A 27 3.91 2.50 -8.95
N LEU A 28 5.10 2.80 -8.42
CA LEU A 28 5.59 4.16 -8.22
C LEU A 28 5.89 4.91 -9.52
N HIS A 29 6.07 4.20 -10.65
CA HIS A 29 6.15 4.82 -11.97
C HIS A 29 4.80 5.35 -12.49
N PHE A 30 3.68 4.92 -11.89
CA PHE A 30 2.33 5.35 -12.27
C PHE A 30 1.75 6.38 -11.30
N VAL A 31 1.98 6.19 -10.00
CA VAL A 31 1.56 7.12 -8.94
C VAL A 31 2.68 7.21 -7.92
N GLY A 32 3.22 8.41 -7.74
CA GLY A 32 4.37 8.64 -6.86
C GLY A 32 4.02 8.53 -5.37
N ALA A 33 5.04 8.25 -4.56
CA ALA A 33 4.93 8.11 -3.10
C ALA A 33 4.28 9.34 -2.44
N ALA A 34 4.57 10.55 -2.92
CA ALA A 34 3.99 11.79 -2.41
C ALA A 34 2.45 11.80 -2.45
N THR A 35 1.84 11.27 -3.53
CA THR A 35 0.39 11.16 -3.64
C THR A 35 -0.17 10.15 -2.64
N TRP A 36 0.51 9.01 -2.48
CA TRP A 36 0.10 8.00 -1.51
C TRP A 36 0.16 8.51 -0.08
N SER A 37 1.25 9.17 0.29
CA SER A 37 1.43 9.75 1.62
C SER A 37 0.43 10.86 1.90
N ALA A 38 0.17 11.74 0.93
CA ALA A 38 -0.80 12.82 1.10
C ALA A 38 -2.24 12.31 1.30
N LEU A 39 -2.65 11.26 0.59
CA LEU A 39 -4.01 10.72 0.67
C LEU A 39 -4.23 9.77 1.86
N SER A 40 -3.19 9.06 2.28
CA SER A 40 -3.25 8.14 3.42
C SER A 40 -2.98 8.81 4.76
N GLY A 41 -2.24 9.92 4.77
CA GLY A 41 -1.73 10.52 6.01
C GLY A 41 -0.57 9.75 6.64
N HIS A 42 -0.02 8.74 5.95
CA HIS A 42 1.06 7.88 6.45
C HIS A 42 2.34 7.96 5.59
N PRO A 43 3.50 7.66 6.19
CA PRO A 43 4.70 7.34 5.42
C PRO A 43 4.45 6.15 4.48
N VAL A 44 5.07 6.19 3.32
CA VAL A 44 4.93 5.16 2.29
C VAL A 44 6.31 4.77 1.79
N SER A 45 6.61 3.48 1.80
CA SER A 45 7.84 2.90 1.25
C SER A 45 7.51 1.63 0.46
N ASP A 46 8.29 1.37 -0.59
CA ASP A 46 8.29 0.11 -1.34
C ASP A 46 9.41 -0.86 -0.88
N GLN A 47 10.18 -0.50 0.14
CA GLN A 47 11.29 -1.29 0.68
C GLN A 47 10.92 -1.94 2.02
N VAL A 48 11.18 -3.24 2.13
CA VAL A 48 10.91 -4.04 3.34
C VAL A 48 11.83 -3.65 4.52
N TRP A 49 13.01 -3.12 4.19
CA TRP A 49 14.09 -2.83 5.13
C TRP A 49 14.20 -1.36 5.52
N ASP A 50 13.21 -0.54 5.17
CA ASP A 50 13.11 0.81 5.70
C ASP A 50 12.56 0.76 7.13
N ASP A 51 12.98 1.72 7.96
CA ASP A 51 12.52 1.89 9.35
C ASP A 51 12.54 0.60 10.19
N VAL A 52 13.59 -0.24 10.02
CA VAL A 52 13.70 -1.57 10.66
C VAL A 52 13.49 -1.54 12.18
N HIS A 53 13.85 -0.45 12.84
CA HIS A 53 13.64 -0.25 14.28
C HIS A 53 12.16 -0.30 14.70
N GLU A 54 11.23 0.01 13.79
CA GLU A 54 9.79 -0.13 14.00
C GLU A 54 9.26 -1.52 13.64
N VAL A 55 10.05 -2.34 12.95
CA VAL A 55 9.67 -3.67 12.41
C VAL A 55 8.42 -3.63 11.50
N PRO A 56 8.35 -2.72 10.50
CA PRO A 56 7.15 -2.50 9.69
C PRO A 56 6.74 -3.74 8.88
N HIS A 57 7.72 -4.52 8.39
CA HIS A 57 7.48 -5.72 7.60
C HIS A 57 6.70 -6.84 8.32
N VAL A 58 6.61 -6.79 9.66
CA VAL A 58 5.72 -7.65 10.45
C VAL A 58 4.50 -6.87 10.96
N ARG A 59 4.74 -5.69 11.56
CA ARG A 59 3.69 -4.95 12.28
C ARG A 59 2.56 -4.47 11.38
N ILE A 60 2.86 -4.07 10.14
CA ILE A 60 1.83 -3.61 9.20
C ILE A 60 0.82 -4.73 8.93
N GLY A 61 1.29 -5.96 8.73
CA GLY A 61 0.42 -7.10 8.51
C GLY A 61 -0.35 -7.52 9.77
N GLN A 62 0.30 -7.52 10.94
CA GLN A 62 -0.34 -7.90 12.21
C GLN A 62 -1.43 -6.94 12.67
N GLY A 63 -1.30 -5.65 12.36
CA GLY A 63 -2.26 -4.61 12.75
C GLY A 63 -3.38 -4.38 11.75
N ALA A 64 -3.39 -5.07 10.60
CA ALA A 64 -4.37 -4.85 9.55
C ALA A 64 -5.63 -5.70 9.76
N ASP A 65 -6.79 -5.05 9.88
CA ASP A 65 -8.10 -5.74 9.87
C ASP A 65 -8.48 -6.26 8.46
N LEU A 66 -7.95 -5.62 7.42
CA LEU A 66 -8.21 -5.95 6.02
C LEU A 66 -6.99 -5.59 5.15
N VAL A 67 -6.66 -6.47 4.20
CA VAL A 67 -5.68 -6.19 3.14
C VAL A 67 -6.40 -6.16 1.79
N VAL A 68 -6.22 -5.08 1.04
CA VAL A 68 -6.77 -4.91 -0.32
C VAL A 68 -5.64 -4.70 -1.31
N VAL A 69 -5.60 -5.52 -2.36
CA VAL A 69 -4.64 -5.35 -3.48
C VAL A 69 -5.37 -4.73 -4.67
N ALA A 70 -5.09 -3.46 -4.97
CA ALA A 70 -5.73 -2.74 -6.07
C ALA A 70 -4.74 -1.82 -6.81
N PRO A 71 -4.52 -2.04 -8.12
CA PRO A 71 -4.87 -3.24 -8.89
C PRO A 71 -4.01 -4.45 -8.49
N ALA A 72 -4.62 -5.64 -8.45
CA ALA A 72 -3.87 -6.90 -8.38
C ALA A 72 -3.39 -7.27 -9.79
N THR A 73 -2.14 -6.94 -10.12
CA THR A 73 -1.54 -7.32 -11.40
C THR A 73 -1.33 -8.84 -11.48
N ALA A 74 -1.19 -9.38 -12.69
CA ALA A 74 -0.92 -10.81 -12.88
C ALA A 74 0.36 -11.26 -12.14
N ASP A 75 1.42 -10.44 -12.16
CA ASP A 75 2.66 -10.69 -11.41
C ASP A 75 2.43 -10.73 -9.89
N MET A 76 1.63 -9.79 -9.35
CA MET A 76 1.29 -9.78 -7.92
C MET A 76 0.47 -11.01 -7.52
N LEU A 77 -0.50 -11.42 -8.34
CA LEU A 77 -1.27 -12.63 -8.09
C LEU A 77 -0.40 -13.88 -8.17
N ALA A 78 0.53 -13.95 -9.12
CA ALA A 78 1.47 -15.05 -9.24
C ALA A 78 2.37 -15.16 -8.00
N LYS A 79 2.96 -14.05 -7.53
CA LYS A 79 3.77 -14.03 -6.29
C LYS A 79 2.94 -14.49 -5.09
N ALA A 80 1.75 -13.93 -4.90
CA ALA A 80 0.87 -14.32 -3.79
C ALA A 80 0.50 -15.82 -3.82
N ALA A 81 0.34 -16.42 -5.00
CA ALA A 81 0.04 -17.84 -5.15
C ALA A 81 1.24 -18.76 -4.87
N HIS A 82 2.48 -18.26 -4.98
CA HIS A 82 3.70 -19.06 -4.82
C HIS A 82 4.44 -18.80 -3.49
N GLY A 83 4.01 -17.81 -2.70
CA GLY A 83 4.70 -17.37 -1.49
C GLY A 83 5.95 -16.56 -1.79
#